data_AF-A0A958RCA8-F1
#
_entry.id   AF-A0A958RCA8-F1
#
_cell.length_a   1.000
_cell.length_b   1.000
_cell.length_c   1.000
_cell.angle_alpha   90.00
_cell.angle_beta   90.00
_cell.angle_gamma   90.00
#
_symmetry.space_group_name_H-M   'P 1'
#
loop_
_entity.id
_entity.type
_entity.pdbx_description
1 polymer ?
#
loop_
_entity_poly.entity_id
_entity_poly.type
_entity_poly.pdbx_seq_one_letter_code
_entity_poly.pdbx_strand_id
1 'polypeptide(L)'
;MQKVDALIKRLQYAEDNFESFALDEVQANSGPVLDINRLDQLYRGMDAKGQAITPDYTAVTKFIKRANGQPTDRVTLKDTGAYYDSFRLVVKKSDFEVVTTDRKTKKLEKKYGDDLRGIDRSNYPKLVEIIRPGMFTRFKKAVLP
;
A
#
# COMPACT_ATOMS: atom_id res chain seq x y z
N MET A 1 6.43 -10.95 -43.45
CA MET A 1 5.39 -11.59 -42.62
C MET A 1 5.96 -12.11 -41.31
N GLN A 2 6.89 -13.08 -41.29
CA GLN A 2 7.42 -13.68 -40.05
C GLN A 2 7.85 -12.70 -38.92
N LYS A 3 8.52 -11.58 -39.22
CA LYS A 3 8.92 -10.60 -38.20
C LYS A 3 7.74 -9.87 -37.55
N VAL A 4 6.69 -9.58 -38.34
CA VAL A 4 5.47 -8.92 -37.86
C VAL A 4 4.69 -9.90 -36.99
N ASP A 5 4.55 -11.15 -37.43
CA ASP A 5 3.86 -12.20 -36.65
C ASP A 5 4.55 -12.45 -35.30
N ALA A 6 5.88 -12.43 -35.28
CA ALA A 6 6.66 -12.54 -34.04
C ALA A 6 6.49 -11.34 -33.11
N LEU A 7 6.33 -10.13 -33.64
CA LEU A 7 6.01 -8.94 -32.84
C LEU A 7 4.60 -9.03 -32.25
N ILE A 8 3.61 -9.42 -33.05
CA ILE A 8 2.22 -9.61 -32.60
C ILE A 8 2.17 -10.60 -31.44
N LYS A 9 2.82 -11.77 -31.55
CA LYS A 9 2.87 -12.76 -30.46
C LYS A 9 3.47 -12.24 -29.17
N ARG A 10 4.52 -11.42 -29.26
CA ARG A 10 5.17 -10.81 -28.08
C ARG A 10 4.30 -9.75 -27.42
N LEU A 11 3.58 -8.97 -28.21
CA LEU A 11 2.61 -7.99 -27.70
C LEU A 11 1.44 -8.69 -27.01
N GLN A 12 0.88 -9.75 -27.61
CA GLN A 12 -0.16 -10.57 -27.01
C GLN A 12 0.30 -11.17 -25.68
N TYR A 13 1.51 -11.73 -25.63
CA TYR A 13 2.07 -12.22 -24.37
C TYR A 13 2.20 -11.11 -23.31
N ALA A 14 2.66 -9.92 -23.69
CA ALA A 14 2.78 -8.80 -22.74
C ALA A 14 1.41 -8.31 -22.24
N GLU A 15 0.39 -8.32 -23.10
CA GLU A 15 -1.01 -8.00 -22.76
C GLU A 15 -1.58 -9.04 -21.79
N ASP A 16 -1.46 -10.33 -22.11
CA ASP A 16 -1.95 -11.45 -21.28
C ASP A 16 -1.30 -11.51 -19.89
N ASN A 17 -0.11 -10.94 -19.74
CA ASN A 17 0.68 -10.94 -18.50
C ASN A 17 0.81 -9.55 -17.85
N PHE A 18 0.05 -8.55 -18.33
CA PHE A 18 0.22 -7.19 -17.83
C PHE A 18 -0.08 -7.05 -16.34
N GLU A 19 -1.16 -7.71 -15.87
CA GLU A 19 -1.53 -7.73 -14.45
C GLU A 19 -0.48 -8.44 -13.59
N SER A 20 0.05 -9.58 -14.05
CA SER A 20 1.08 -10.31 -13.30
C SER A 20 2.38 -9.51 -13.20
N PHE A 21 2.75 -8.76 -14.25
CA PHE A 21 3.87 -7.82 -14.16
C PHE A 21 3.63 -6.75 -13.10
N ALA A 22 2.41 -6.21 -13.01
CA ALA A 22 2.09 -5.20 -12.00
C ALA A 22 2.18 -5.78 -10.58
N LEU A 23 1.61 -6.97 -10.37
CA LEU A 23 1.65 -7.66 -9.08
C LEU A 23 3.08 -8.06 -8.67
N ASP A 24 3.90 -8.49 -9.62
CA ASP A 24 5.32 -8.75 -9.38
C ASP A 24 6.06 -7.49 -8.93
N GLU A 25 5.75 -6.33 -9.54
CA GLU A 25 6.35 -5.06 -9.14
C GLU A 25 5.84 -4.56 -7.78
N VAL A 26 4.57 -4.79 -7.46
CA VAL A 26 4.04 -4.54 -6.12
C VAL A 26 4.77 -5.40 -5.08
N GLN A 27 4.99 -6.69 -5.37
CA GLN A 27 5.72 -7.60 -4.49
C GLN A 27 7.19 -7.18 -4.33
N ALA A 28 7.87 -6.87 -5.43
CA ALA A 28 9.28 -6.45 -5.44
C ALA A 28 9.49 -5.14 -4.66
N ASN A 29 8.48 -4.26 -4.64
CA ASN A 29 8.51 -2.98 -3.95
C ASN A 29 7.62 -2.96 -2.68
N SER A 30 7.44 -4.12 -2.03
CA SER A 30 6.51 -4.26 -0.90
C SER A 30 6.74 -3.25 0.24
N GLY A 31 7.98 -2.92 0.57
CA GLY A 31 8.30 -1.90 1.59
C GLY A 31 7.72 -0.52 1.24
N PRO A 32 8.17 0.12 0.14
CA PRO A 32 7.61 1.37 -0.34
C PRO A 32 6.08 1.36 -0.54
N VAL A 33 5.51 0.25 -1.03
CA VAL A 33 4.06 0.12 -1.18
C VAL A 33 3.34 0.14 0.17
N LEU A 34 3.85 -0.57 1.17
CA LEU A 34 3.28 -0.56 2.53
C LEU A 34 3.43 0.81 3.20
N ASP A 35 4.49 1.56 2.87
CA ASP A 35 4.71 2.90 3.41
C ASP A 35 3.67 3.91 2.91
N ILE A 36 2.99 3.66 1.79
CA ILE A 36 1.82 4.44 1.39
C ILE A 36 0.72 4.36 2.46
N ASN A 37 0.34 3.15 2.87
CA ASN A 37 -0.67 2.98 3.93
C ASN A 37 -0.16 3.54 5.27
N ARG A 38 1.10 3.28 5.63
CA ARG A 38 1.65 3.67 6.95
C ARG A 38 1.93 5.17 7.08
N LEU A 39 2.69 5.73 6.16
CA LEU A 39 3.29 7.06 6.28
C LEU A 39 2.46 8.10 5.52
N ASP A 40 1.96 7.76 4.34
CA ASP A 40 1.19 8.71 3.52
C ASP A 40 -0.30 8.76 3.88
N GLN A 41 -0.82 7.78 4.64
CA GLN A 41 -2.22 7.72 5.08
C GLN A 41 -2.36 7.72 6.60
N LEU A 42 -2.01 6.61 7.26
CA LEU A 42 -2.25 6.45 8.70
C LEU A 42 -1.55 7.54 9.51
N TYR A 43 -0.30 7.90 9.17
CA TYR A 43 0.42 8.94 9.89
C TYR A 43 -0.20 10.33 9.69
N ARG A 44 -0.89 10.56 8.57
CA ARG A 44 -1.68 11.77 8.31
C ARG A 44 -3.05 11.74 8.97
N GLY A 45 -3.42 10.62 9.60
CA GLY A 45 -4.69 10.40 10.27
C GLY A 45 -5.82 9.99 9.34
N MET A 46 -5.49 9.34 8.22
CA MET A 46 -6.44 8.93 7.20
C MET A 46 -6.49 7.40 7.08
N ASP A 47 -7.68 6.84 6.91
CA ASP A 47 -7.90 5.42 6.62
C ASP A 47 -7.79 5.11 5.11
N ALA A 48 -8.01 3.86 4.72
CA ALA A 48 -7.95 3.41 3.32
C ALA A 48 -9.15 3.87 2.48
N LYS A 49 -10.20 4.44 3.09
CA LYS A 49 -11.27 5.15 2.38
C LYS A 49 -10.94 6.62 2.17
N GLY A 50 -9.79 7.10 2.66
CA GLY A 50 -9.41 8.50 2.62
C GLY A 50 -10.24 9.35 3.60
N GLN A 51 -10.73 8.77 4.69
CA GLN A 51 -11.48 9.46 5.74
C GLN A 51 -10.61 9.65 6.98
N ALA A 52 -10.90 10.69 7.76
CA ALA A 52 -10.20 10.92 9.01
C ALA A 52 -10.49 9.79 10.01
N ILE A 53 -9.45 9.27 10.65
CA ILE A 53 -9.55 8.22 11.66
C ILE A 53 -10.20 8.79 12.92
N THR A 54 -11.43 8.37 13.20
CA THR A 54 -12.23 8.85 14.33
C THR A 54 -12.69 7.67 15.20
N PRO A 55 -12.88 7.86 16.53
CA PRO A 55 -12.82 9.12 17.26
C PRO A 55 -11.39 9.58 17.59
N ASP A 56 -11.25 10.87 17.88
CA ASP A 56 -9.99 11.48 18.33
C ASP A 56 -9.34 10.79 19.55
N TYR A 57 -8.07 11.11 19.78
CA TYR A 57 -7.39 10.75 21.02
C TYR A 57 -8.09 11.32 22.26
N THR A 58 -8.15 10.50 23.30
CA THR A 58 -8.60 10.95 24.63
C THR A 58 -7.66 12.01 25.21
N ALA A 59 -8.12 12.79 26.18
CA ALA A 59 -7.29 13.81 26.85
C ALA A 59 -6.00 13.21 27.43
N VAL A 60 -6.08 12.03 28.07
CA VAL A 60 -4.92 11.31 28.61
C VAL A 60 -3.96 10.90 27.49
N THR A 61 -4.47 10.38 26.38
CA THR A 61 -3.63 10.03 25.23
C THR A 61 -2.94 11.26 24.63
N LYS A 62 -3.65 12.39 24.52
CA LYS A 62 -3.06 13.66 24.04
C LYS A 62 -1.95 14.14 24.98
N PHE A 63 -2.13 14.03 26.31
CA PHE A 63 -1.10 14.36 27.30
C PHE A 63 0.17 13.51 27.12
N ILE A 64 0.02 12.17 27.07
CA ILE A 64 1.15 11.24 26.88
C ILE A 64 1.87 11.53 25.55
N LYS A 65 1.12 11.71 24.46
CA LYS A 65 1.70 11.98 23.14
C LYS A 65 2.43 13.30 23.09
N ARG A 66 1.90 14.36 23.72
CA ARG A 66 2.59 15.65 23.85
C ARG A 66 3.91 15.52 24.60
N ALA A 67 3.94 14.78 25.71
CA ALA A 67 5.17 14.52 26.46
C ALA A 67 6.22 13.78 25.61
N ASN A 68 5.77 12.93 24.68
CA ASN A 68 6.64 12.19 23.76
C ASN A 68 6.94 12.93 22.44
N GLY A 69 6.52 14.20 22.29
CA GLY A 69 6.71 14.96 21.05
C GLY A 69 5.94 14.41 19.84
N GLN A 70 4.90 13.62 20.07
CA GLN A 70 4.10 12.98 19.02
C GLN A 70 2.86 13.84 18.65
N PRO A 71 2.31 13.67 17.43
CA PRO A 71 1.10 14.37 17.01
C PRO A 71 -0.08 14.11 17.97
N THR A 72 -0.83 15.17 18.27
CA THR A 72 -2.01 15.14 19.16
C THR A 72 -3.28 15.64 18.48
N ASP A 73 -3.14 16.23 17.29
CA ASP A 73 -4.18 16.80 16.42
C ASP A 73 -4.85 15.76 15.51
N ARG A 74 -4.29 14.55 15.42
CA ARG A 74 -4.80 13.45 14.58
C ARG A 74 -4.45 12.08 15.15
N VAL A 75 -5.25 11.07 14.82
CA VAL A 75 -4.96 9.68 15.18
C VAL A 75 -4.00 9.09 14.17
N THR A 76 -2.77 8.75 14.58
CA THR A 76 -1.74 8.22 13.69
C THR A 76 -1.60 6.70 13.75
N LEU A 77 -2.10 6.05 14.81
CA LEU A 77 -1.79 4.64 15.13
C LEU A 77 -0.29 4.31 15.28
N LYS A 78 0.58 5.32 15.25
CA LYS A 78 2.02 5.22 15.45
C LYS A 78 2.35 5.61 16.89
N ASP A 79 2.35 4.62 17.76
CA ASP A 79 2.79 4.77 19.15
C ASP A 79 4.27 4.39 19.30
N THR A 80 4.55 3.08 19.41
CA THR A 80 5.93 2.55 19.40
C THR A 80 6.44 2.20 17.99
N GLY A 81 5.56 2.17 16.98
CA GLY A 81 5.86 1.66 15.65
C GLY A 81 5.44 0.21 15.41
N ALA A 82 5.23 -0.59 16.46
CA ALA A 82 4.94 -2.02 16.31
C ALA A 82 3.74 -2.35 15.41
N TYR A 83 2.68 -1.53 15.45
CA TYR A 83 1.54 -1.71 14.55
C TYR A 83 1.95 -1.52 13.08
N TYR A 84 2.78 -0.52 12.78
CA TYR A 84 3.28 -0.25 11.43
C TYR A 84 4.20 -1.38 10.95
N ASP A 85 5.08 -1.86 11.83
CA ASP A 85 6.05 -2.92 11.53
C ASP A 85 5.39 -4.28 11.32
N SER A 86 4.14 -4.44 11.74
CA SER A 86 3.35 -5.68 11.57
C SER A 86 2.69 -5.80 10.20
N PHE A 87 2.60 -4.71 9.42
CA PHE A 87 1.94 -4.73 8.13
C PHE A 87 2.71 -5.56 7.12
N ARG A 88 2.00 -6.38 6.35
CA ARG A 88 2.54 -7.23 5.28
C ARG A 88 1.70 -7.05 4.03
N LEU A 89 2.33 -7.31 2.89
CA LEU A 89 1.66 -7.36 1.61
C LEU A 89 1.47 -8.83 1.22
N VAL A 90 0.25 -9.20 0.85
CA VAL A 90 -0.11 -10.53 0.35
C VAL A 90 -0.56 -10.36 -1.09
N VAL A 91 0.28 -10.79 -2.03
CA VAL A 91 -0.09 -10.84 -3.46
C VAL A 91 -0.85 -12.12 -3.74
N LYS A 92 -2.00 -11.99 -4.41
CA LYS A 92 -2.80 -13.10 -4.91
C LYS A 92 -2.71 -13.12 -6.45
N LYS A 93 -3.55 -13.92 -7.09
CA LYS A 93 -3.51 -14.11 -8.55
C LYS A 93 -3.86 -12.83 -9.33
N SER A 94 -4.78 -12.02 -8.83
CA SER A 94 -5.37 -10.87 -9.55
C SER A 94 -5.31 -9.57 -8.76
N ASP A 95 -4.91 -9.62 -7.49
CA ASP A 95 -4.88 -8.46 -6.60
C ASP A 95 -3.77 -8.63 -5.56
N PHE A 96 -3.68 -7.63 -4.67
CA PHE A 96 -2.90 -7.72 -3.47
C PHE A 96 -3.68 -7.13 -2.30
N GLU A 97 -3.36 -7.61 -1.10
CA GLU A 97 -3.95 -7.12 0.13
C GLU A 97 -2.87 -6.65 1.10
N VAL A 98 -3.18 -5.55 1.78
CA VAL A 98 -2.42 -5.10 2.95
C VAL A 98 -3.03 -5.77 4.18
N VAL A 99 -2.24 -6.56 4.89
CA VAL A 99 -2.66 -7.29 6.11
C VAL A 99 -1.77 -6.91 7.29
N THR A 100 -2.19 -7.21 8.52
CA THR A 100 -1.36 -7.05 9.73
C THR A 100 -1.45 -8.28 10.63
N THR A 101 -0.35 -8.59 11.31
CA THR A 101 -0.27 -9.64 12.34
C THR A 101 -0.30 -9.09 13.77
N ASP A 102 -0.49 -7.78 13.97
CA ASP A 102 -0.46 -7.18 15.30
C ASP A 102 -1.68 -7.66 16.13
N ARG A 103 -1.41 -8.08 17.36
CA ARG A 103 -2.46 -8.49 18.32
C ARG A 103 -3.50 -7.41 18.62
N LYS A 104 -3.18 -6.14 18.39
CA LYS A 104 -4.07 -4.98 18.60
C LYS A 104 -5.08 -4.79 17.49
N THR A 105 -4.93 -5.46 16.34
CA THR A 105 -5.75 -5.26 15.13
C THR A 105 -7.24 -5.26 15.44
N LYS A 106 -7.77 -6.34 16.02
CA LYS A 106 -9.21 -6.44 16.39
C LYS A 106 -9.70 -5.31 17.27
N LYS A 107 -8.85 -4.82 18.19
CA LYS A 107 -9.19 -3.72 19.10
C LYS A 107 -9.20 -2.38 18.36
N LEU A 108 -8.25 -2.16 17.44
CA LEU A 108 -8.17 -0.95 16.64
C LEU A 108 -9.33 -0.89 15.65
N GLU A 109 -9.63 -1.99 14.99
CA GLU A 109 -10.77 -2.15 14.08
C GLU A 109 -12.10 -1.89 14.77
N LYS A 110 -12.32 -2.49 15.94
CA LYS A 110 -13.52 -2.21 16.73
C LYS A 110 -13.67 -0.73 17.08
N LYS A 111 -12.56 0.00 17.23
CA LYS A 111 -12.58 1.41 17.62
C LYS A 111 -12.71 2.35 16.42
N TYR A 112 -12.04 2.06 15.32
CA TYR A 112 -11.81 2.98 14.21
C TYR A 112 -12.39 2.49 12.87
N GLY A 113 -12.93 1.27 12.82
CA GLY A 113 -13.39 0.61 11.60
C GLY A 113 -12.34 -0.29 10.96
N ASP A 114 -12.78 -1.10 9.99
CA ASP A 114 -11.95 -2.13 9.34
C ASP A 114 -11.07 -1.59 8.20
N ASP A 115 -11.27 -0.32 7.84
CA ASP A 115 -10.61 0.35 6.70
C ASP A 115 -9.21 0.89 7.02
N LEU A 116 -8.59 0.48 8.13
CA LEU A 116 -7.24 0.94 8.49
C LEU A 116 -6.15 0.43 7.53
N ARG A 117 -6.45 -0.62 6.76
CA ARG A 117 -5.51 -1.27 5.85
C ARG A 117 -5.92 -1.03 4.41
N GLY A 118 -4.93 -0.73 3.57
CA GLY A 118 -5.13 -0.54 2.14
C GLY A 118 -4.65 0.83 1.68
N ILE A 119 -4.67 1.02 0.37
CA ILE A 119 -4.24 2.26 -0.26
C ILE A 119 -5.49 3.00 -0.72
N ASP A 120 -5.68 4.22 -0.23
CA ASP A 120 -6.76 5.06 -0.69
C ASP A 120 -6.47 5.60 -2.10
N ARG A 121 -7.53 5.95 -2.83
CA ARG A 121 -7.41 6.36 -4.24
C ARG A 121 -6.53 7.59 -4.46
N SER A 122 -6.47 8.52 -3.51
CA SER A 122 -5.64 9.72 -3.64
C SER A 122 -4.14 9.39 -3.66
N ASN A 123 -3.76 8.21 -3.16
CA ASN A 123 -2.38 7.73 -3.16
C ASN A 123 -2.04 6.79 -4.34
N TYR A 124 -2.98 6.49 -5.24
CA TYR A 124 -2.71 5.66 -6.44
C TYR A 124 -1.61 6.22 -7.34
N PRO A 125 -1.48 7.55 -7.57
CA PRO A 125 -0.36 8.09 -8.33
C PRO A 125 1.00 7.69 -7.77
N LYS A 126 1.15 7.65 -6.43
CA LYS A 126 2.38 7.22 -5.77
C LYS A 126 2.65 5.74 -5.93
N LEU A 127 1.61 4.90 -5.86
CA LEU A 127 1.72 3.47 -6.18
C LEU A 127 2.21 3.27 -7.62
N VAL A 128 1.65 4.02 -8.58
CA VAL A 128 2.07 3.96 -9.97
C VAL A 128 3.53 4.41 -10.13
N GLU A 129 3.96 5.48 -9.45
CA GLU A 129 5.36 5.94 -9.48
C GLU A 129 6.34 4.86 -9.01
N ILE A 130 5.96 4.10 -7.97
CA ILE A 130 6.78 3.01 -7.44
C ILE A 130 6.94 1.87 -8.46
N ILE A 131 5.83 1.41 -9.07
CA ILE A 131 5.87 0.20 -9.92
C ILE A 131 6.21 0.49 -11.38
N ARG A 132 5.99 1.71 -11.87
CA ARG A 132 6.14 2.09 -13.30
C ARG A 132 7.53 1.76 -13.86
N PRO A 133 8.66 2.01 -13.18
CA PRO A 133 9.98 1.70 -13.72
C PRO A 133 10.17 0.20 -14.02
N GLY A 134 9.73 -0.65 -13.10
CA GLY A 134 9.80 -2.10 -13.26
C GLY A 134 8.81 -2.63 -14.30
N MET A 135 7.59 -2.05 -14.35
CA MET A 135 6.62 -2.32 -15.41
C MET A 135 7.20 -2.07 -16.81
N PHE A 136 7.84 -0.91 -17.00
CA PHE A 136 8.47 -0.57 -18.27
C PHE A 136 9.59 -1.56 -18.63
N THR A 137 10.40 -1.95 -17.63
CA THR A 137 11.48 -2.92 -17.80
C THR A 137 10.95 -4.29 -18.25
N ARG A 138 9.89 -4.78 -17.61
CA ARG A 138 9.23 -6.05 -17.95
C ARG A 138 8.59 -6.03 -19.32
N PHE A 139 7.84 -4.96 -19.62
CA PHE A 139 7.21 -4.78 -20.92
C PHE A 139 8.25 -4.74 -22.05
N LYS A 140 9.32 -3.95 -21.87
CA LYS A 140 10.42 -3.87 -22.84
C LYS A 140 11.06 -5.25 -23.06
N LYS A 141 11.31 -6.01 -21.99
CA LYS A 141 11.88 -7.37 -22.08
C LYS A 141 10.94 -8.35 -22.81
N ALA A 142 9.63 -8.22 -22.62
CA ALA A 142 8.63 -9.07 -23.27
C ALA A 142 8.52 -8.78 -24.77
N VAL A 143 8.56 -7.50 -25.15
CA VAL A 143 8.24 -7.04 -26.52
C VAL A 143 9.49 -6.83 -27.39
N LEU A 144 10.58 -6.36 -26.82
CA LEU A 144 11.82 -5.96 -27.49
C LEU A 144 13.06 -6.73 -26.98
N PRO A 145 13.07 -8.09 -27.05
CA PRO A 145 14.24 -8.90 -26.79
C PRO A 145 15.41 -8.59 -27.74
#